data_AF-A0A9P6AWL1-F1
#
_entry.id   AF-A0A9P6AWL1-F1
#
_cell.length_a   1.000
_cell.length_b   1.000
_cell.length_c   1.000
_cell.angle_alpha   90.00
_cell.angle_beta   90.00
_cell.angle_gamma   90.00
#
_symmetry.space_group_name_H-M   'P 1'
#
loop_
_entity.id
_entity.type
_entity.pdbx_description
1 polymer ?
#
loop_
_entity_poly.entity_id
_entity_poly.type
_entity_poly.pdbx_seq_one_letter_code
_entity_poly.pdbx_strand_id
1 'polypeptide(L)'
;STWYKDPTNRSIGNISGWVAYRHMFKGETRPREGKLTVHPVWKQHAFVLPRAIAPIAIQYISIKYFRLSWPMWMAGIVYSLAFITFVAMLAFHLNALALKHGFLDGQVPRDGVPDARLKLTMLGIFFVATVRLLFCCFIAYNRFETLYITPWLSVHMFVYTIIVDFWFYIYHRAMHEIDEVIGILIIPLLAYLVYPSISSVYTTYTEVVGHSGVRLYQQQPVTGPILRPFGMDMAGEDHDLHHRNGWRKSFKYTRIWDKLLSTARAGPRLEMVDENVDW
;
A
#
# COMPACT_ATOMS: atom_id res chain seq x y z
N SER A 1 -9.54 -5.72 -19.29
CA SER A 1 -9.94 -4.31 -19.44
C SER A 1 -9.62 -3.83 -20.84
N THR A 2 -10.57 -3.23 -21.54
CA THR A 2 -10.32 -2.49 -22.80
C THR A 2 -10.28 -0.98 -22.58
N TRP A 3 -10.65 -0.50 -21.38
CA TRP A 3 -10.73 0.91 -21.03
C TRP A 3 -9.44 1.71 -21.30
N TYR A 4 -8.26 1.13 -21.03
CA TYR A 4 -6.97 1.80 -21.29
C TYR A 4 -6.61 1.91 -22.79
N LYS A 5 -7.32 1.19 -23.67
CA LYS A 5 -7.12 1.23 -25.13
C LYS A 5 -7.81 2.42 -25.77
N ASP A 6 -8.84 2.97 -25.13
CA ASP A 6 -9.53 4.17 -25.60
C ASP A 6 -8.65 5.43 -25.38
N PRO A 7 -8.28 6.16 -26.44
CA PRO A 7 -7.46 7.37 -26.35
C PRO A 7 -8.08 8.47 -25.49
N THR A 8 -9.42 8.53 -25.40
CA THR A 8 -10.13 9.56 -24.62
C THR A 8 -9.87 9.42 -23.11
N ASN A 9 -9.63 8.20 -22.64
CA ASN A 9 -9.24 7.90 -21.25
C ASN A 9 -7.79 8.28 -20.94
N ARG A 10 -7.00 8.64 -21.95
CA ARG A 10 -5.63 9.12 -21.83
C ARG A 10 -5.53 10.65 -21.93
N SER A 11 -6.66 11.34 -22.07
CA SER A 11 -6.74 12.80 -22.16
C SER A 11 -6.66 13.44 -20.77
N ILE A 12 -5.98 14.58 -20.67
CA ILE A 12 -5.97 15.43 -19.46
C ILE A 12 -7.40 15.86 -19.07
N GLY A 13 -8.33 15.93 -20.01
CA GLY A 13 -9.75 16.21 -19.74
C GLY A 13 -10.48 15.12 -18.95
N ASN A 14 -9.91 13.91 -18.87
CA ASN A 14 -10.36 12.84 -17.99
C ASN A 14 -9.28 12.58 -16.94
N ILE A 15 -9.19 13.45 -15.93
CA ILE A 15 -8.12 13.42 -14.90
C ILE A 15 -8.02 12.06 -14.21
N SER A 16 -9.15 11.45 -13.85
CA SER A 16 -9.18 10.13 -13.21
C SER A 16 -8.66 9.04 -14.15
N GLY A 17 -9.00 9.13 -15.44
CA GLY A 17 -8.49 8.23 -16.46
C GLY A 17 -7.01 8.42 -16.77
N TRP A 18 -6.57 9.67 -16.88
CA TRP A 18 -5.18 10.02 -17.12
C TRP A 18 -4.26 9.58 -15.97
N VAL A 19 -4.69 9.78 -14.72
CA VAL A 19 -3.99 9.30 -13.53
C VAL A 19 -3.96 7.77 -13.53
N ALA A 20 -5.10 7.08 -13.64
CA ALA A 20 -5.14 5.62 -13.64
C ALA A 20 -4.27 5.03 -14.77
N TYR A 21 -4.37 5.53 -15.99
CA TYR A 21 -3.58 5.06 -17.14
C TYR A 21 -2.07 5.27 -16.96
N ARG A 22 -1.64 6.37 -16.34
CA ARG A 22 -0.22 6.68 -16.16
C ARG A 22 0.41 5.94 -14.98
N HIS A 23 -0.42 5.47 -14.05
CA HIS A 23 -0.03 4.77 -12.83
C HIS A 23 -0.28 3.25 -12.89
N MET A 24 -1.01 2.77 -13.90
CA MET A 24 -1.08 1.34 -14.24
C MET A 24 0.31 0.81 -14.57
N PHE A 25 0.60 -0.39 -14.08
CA PHE A 25 1.86 -1.07 -14.33
C PHE A 25 1.97 -1.43 -15.81
N LYS A 26 2.81 -0.70 -16.53
CA LYS A 26 3.07 -0.90 -17.96
C LYS A 26 4.36 -1.67 -18.11
N GLY A 27 4.28 -2.98 -18.14
CA GLY A 27 5.38 -3.75 -18.69
C GLY A 27 4.85 -4.92 -19.48
N GLU A 28 5.63 -5.27 -20.51
CA GLU A 28 5.43 -6.50 -21.24
C GLU A 28 5.68 -7.66 -20.28
N THR A 29 4.74 -8.59 -20.22
CA THR A 29 4.93 -9.89 -19.58
C THR A 29 5.97 -10.64 -20.40
N ARG A 30 7.22 -10.56 -19.95
CA ARG A 30 8.30 -11.40 -20.44
C ARG A 30 8.78 -12.25 -19.27
N PRO A 31 8.86 -13.58 -19.44
CA PRO A 31 9.50 -14.44 -18.45
C PRO A 31 10.92 -13.92 -18.23
N ARG A 32 11.28 -13.62 -16.98
CA ARG A 32 12.65 -13.27 -16.62
C ARG A 32 13.26 -14.45 -15.88
N GLU A 33 14.28 -15.02 -16.51
CA GLU A 33 15.05 -16.11 -15.93
C GLU A 33 16.00 -15.59 -14.83
N GLY A 34 16.37 -16.48 -13.92
CA GLY A 34 17.31 -16.20 -12.84
C GLY A 34 16.64 -15.85 -11.49
N LYS A 35 17.50 -15.77 -10.46
CA LYS A 35 17.10 -15.49 -9.08
C LYS A 35 16.50 -14.10 -8.92
N LEU A 36 15.62 -13.96 -7.93
CA LEU A 36 15.03 -12.69 -7.50
C LEU A 36 16.09 -11.79 -6.88
N THR A 37 16.21 -10.57 -7.38
CA THR A 37 17.01 -9.54 -6.72
C THR A 37 16.33 -9.08 -5.43
N VAL A 38 17.09 -8.98 -4.35
CA VAL A 38 16.63 -8.38 -3.09
C VAL A 38 16.48 -6.87 -3.25
N HIS A 39 15.32 -6.34 -2.84
CA HIS A 39 15.14 -4.91 -2.64
C HIS A 39 15.33 -4.59 -1.14
N PRO A 40 16.53 -4.19 -0.72
CA PRO A 40 16.88 -4.11 0.69
C PRO A 40 16.05 -3.05 1.41
N VAL A 41 15.72 -3.33 2.67
CA VAL A 41 14.82 -2.52 3.50
C VAL A 41 15.30 -1.08 3.67
N TRP A 42 16.62 -0.84 3.71
CA TRP A 42 17.13 0.53 3.76
C TRP A 42 16.78 1.36 2.52
N LYS A 43 16.70 0.76 1.31
CA LYS A 43 16.24 1.46 0.09
C LYS A 43 14.77 1.80 0.17
N GLN A 44 13.97 0.91 0.76
CA GLN A 44 12.56 1.16 1.02
C GLN A 44 12.38 2.33 1.98
N HIS A 45 13.11 2.36 3.10
CA HIS A 45 13.10 3.48 4.03
C HIS A 45 13.59 4.79 3.39
N ALA A 46 14.66 4.75 2.59
CA ALA A 46 15.18 5.92 1.87
C ALA A 46 14.16 6.48 0.86
N PHE A 47 13.28 5.64 0.33
CA PHE A 47 12.15 6.10 -0.49
C PHE A 47 11.01 6.65 0.39
N VAL A 48 10.56 5.90 1.39
CA VAL A 48 9.33 6.22 2.14
C VAL A 48 9.53 7.37 3.14
N LEU A 49 10.58 7.33 3.96
CA LEU A 49 10.76 8.28 5.07
C LEU A 49 10.77 9.75 4.66
N PRO A 50 11.54 10.18 3.64
CA PRO A 50 11.58 11.61 3.29
C PRO A 50 10.21 12.14 2.88
N ARG A 51 9.40 11.29 2.22
CA ARG A 51 8.07 11.65 1.72
C ARG A 51 7.02 11.64 2.84
N ALA A 52 7.15 10.73 3.81
CA ALA A 52 6.32 10.72 5.00
C ALA A 52 6.61 11.89 5.95
N ILE A 53 7.88 12.28 6.09
CA ILE A 53 8.33 13.35 6.98
C ILE A 53 8.09 14.74 6.36
N ALA A 54 8.17 14.89 5.05
CA ALA A 54 8.03 16.19 4.37
C ALA A 54 6.82 17.03 4.82
N PRO A 55 5.55 16.55 4.77
CA PRO A 55 4.41 17.36 5.18
C PRO A 55 4.43 17.72 6.67
N ILE A 56 4.95 16.82 7.52
CA ILE A 56 5.12 17.04 8.97
C ILE A 56 6.17 18.13 9.21
N ALA A 57 7.30 18.07 8.51
CA ALA A 57 8.37 19.05 8.60
C ALA A 57 7.92 20.44 8.12
N ILE A 58 7.15 20.51 7.01
CA ILE A 58 6.57 21.76 6.52
C ILE A 58 5.63 22.37 7.57
N GLN A 59 4.75 21.56 8.17
CA GLN A 59 3.87 22.04 9.23
C GLN A 59 4.66 22.52 10.46
N TYR A 60 5.66 21.76 10.89
CA TYR A 60 6.53 22.13 12.01
C TYR A 60 7.25 23.46 11.75
N ILE A 61 7.82 23.66 10.56
CA ILE A 61 8.47 24.90 10.15
C ILE A 61 7.46 26.06 10.15
N SER A 62 6.25 25.83 9.63
CA SER A 62 5.16 26.81 9.60
C SER A 62 4.79 27.31 11.00
N ILE A 63 4.66 26.40 11.96
CA ILE A 63 4.35 26.75 13.36
C ILE A 63 5.55 27.43 14.02
N LYS A 64 6.74 26.85 13.91
CA LYS A 64 7.93 27.30 14.66
C LYS A 64 8.47 28.65 14.20
N TYR A 65 8.60 28.85 12.89
CA TYR A 65 9.26 30.04 12.34
C TYR A 65 8.26 31.11 11.90
N PHE A 66 7.09 30.71 11.38
CA PHE A 66 6.09 31.65 10.87
C PHE A 66 4.93 31.90 11.83
N ARG A 67 4.88 31.20 12.98
CA ARG A 67 3.78 31.24 13.96
C ARG A 67 2.41 30.99 13.31
N LEU A 68 2.39 30.21 12.24
CA LEU A 68 1.19 29.91 11.46
C LEU A 68 0.69 28.50 11.80
N SER A 69 -0.20 28.39 12.77
CA SER A 69 -0.89 27.12 13.07
C SER A 69 -1.97 26.86 12.02
N TRP A 70 -1.88 25.73 11.32
CA TRP A 70 -2.86 25.39 10.29
C TRP A 70 -4.22 25.04 10.92
N PRO A 71 -5.35 25.60 10.44
CA PRO A 71 -6.66 25.06 10.77
C PRO A 71 -6.80 23.63 10.20
N MET A 72 -7.72 22.85 10.77
CA MET A 72 -7.90 21.44 10.42
C MET A 72 -8.07 21.20 8.91
N TRP A 73 -8.87 22.01 8.23
CA TRP A 73 -9.11 21.85 6.79
C TRP A 73 -7.83 22.06 5.96
N MET A 74 -6.98 23.02 6.35
CA MET A 74 -5.72 23.29 5.66
C MET A 74 -4.75 22.13 5.85
N ALA A 75 -4.62 21.63 7.09
CA ALA A 75 -3.84 20.43 7.37
C ALA A 75 -4.36 19.24 6.55
N GLY A 76 -5.67 19.00 6.57
CA GLY A 76 -6.30 17.93 5.80
C GLY A 76 -5.99 18.00 4.30
N ILE A 77 -6.06 19.18 3.68
CA ILE A 77 -5.73 19.37 2.26
C ILE A 77 -4.23 19.09 2.02
N VAL A 78 -3.33 19.68 2.81
CA VAL A 78 -1.88 19.52 2.61
C VAL A 78 -1.47 18.06 2.78
N TYR A 79 -1.94 17.38 3.82
CA TYR A 79 -1.66 15.96 4.04
C TYR A 79 -2.24 15.08 2.94
N SER A 80 -3.45 15.38 2.45
CA SER A 80 -4.05 14.64 1.32
C SER A 80 -3.26 14.81 0.03
N LEU A 81 -2.85 16.04 -0.30
CA LEU A 81 -2.02 16.31 -1.48
C LEU A 81 -0.65 15.63 -1.38
N ALA A 82 -0.02 15.66 -0.20
CA ALA A 82 1.25 14.97 0.03
C ALA A 82 1.10 13.45 -0.14
N PHE A 83 0.02 12.87 0.37
CA PHE A 83 -0.27 11.44 0.23
C PHE A 83 -0.55 11.02 -1.22
N ILE A 84 -1.37 11.77 -1.95
CA ILE A 84 -1.63 11.52 -3.38
C ILE A 84 -0.33 11.61 -4.18
N THR A 85 0.48 12.62 -3.89
CA THR A 85 1.80 12.81 -4.50
C THR A 85 2.73 11.64 -4.21
N PHE A 86 2.74 11.14 -2.97
CA PHE A 86 3.51 9.96 -2.57
C PHE A 86 3.08 8.72 -3.37
N VAL A 87 1.77 8.43 -3.46
CA VAL A 87 1.25 7.30 -4.24
C VAL A 87 1.62 7.44 -5.71
N ALA A 88 1.53 8.64 -6.26
CA ALA A 88 1.92 8.91 -7.63
C ALA A 88 3.40 8.59 -7.88
N MET A 89 4.29 9.14 -7.04
CA MET A 89 5.73 8.86 -7.10
C MET A 89 6.04 7.36 -6.94
N LEU A 90 5.32 6.66 -6.06
CA LEU A 90 5.49 5.23 -5.84
C LEU A 90 5.13 4.42 -7.09
N ALA A 91 4.04 4.74 -7.76
CA ALA A 91 3.67 4.08 -9.00
C ALA A 91 4.72 4.28 -10.11
N PHE A 92 5.28 5.50 -10.24
CA PHE A 92 6.39 5.75 -11.18
C PHE A 92 7.64 4.96 -10.82
N HIS A 93 7.99 4.92 -9.53
CA HIS A 93 9.14 4.17 -9.03
C HIS A 93 9.00 2.67 -9.31
N LEU A 94 7.83 2.10 -9.01
CA LEU A 94 7.55 0.68 -9.24
C LEU A 94 7.44 0.35 -10.72
N ASN A 95 6.94 1.24 -11.57
CA ASN A 95 7.02 1.08 -13.02
C ASN A 95 8.48 1.01 -13.52
N ALA A 96 9.35 1.88 -13.02
CA ALA A 96 10.77 1.84 -13.37
C ALA A 96 11.43 0.52 -12.91
N LEU A 97 11.08 0.04 -11.70
CA LEU A 97 11.53 -1.26 -11.21
C LEU A 97 10.96 -2.42 -12.04
N ALA A 98 9.69 -2.35 -12.46
CA ALA A 98 9.04 -3.35 -13.31
C ALA A 98 9.73 -3.45 -14.68
N LEU A 99 10.07 -2.32 -15.30
CA LEU A 99 10.83 -2.29 -16.55
C LEU A 99 12.22 -2.92 -16.39
N LYS A 100 12.83 -2.78 -15.21
CA LYS A 100 14.15 -3.33 -14.92
C LYS A 100 14.14 -4.79 -14.50
N HIS A 101 13.14 -5.25 -13.76
CA HIS A 101 13.14 -6.57 -13.10
C HIS A 101 12.04 -7.52 -13.61
N GLY A 102 11.06 -7.00 -14.36
CA GLY A 102 9.91 -7.75 -14.82
C GLY A 102 8.82 -7.90 -13.75
N PHE A 103 7.86 -8.79 -14.02
CA PHE A 103 6.79 -9.15 -13.11
C PHE A 103 6.91 -10.60 -12.67
N LEU A 104 6.41 -10.87 -11.47
CA LEU A 104 6.18 -12.22 -11.01
C LEU A 104 5.14 -12.89 -11.92
N ASP A 105 5.33 -14.18 -12.18
CA ASP A 105 4.56 -14.96 -13.16
C ASP A 105 4.46 -14.26 -14.53
N GLY A 106 5.62 -13.83 -15.06
CA GLY A 106 5.71 -13.10 -16.33
C GLY A 106 5.29 -13.88 -17.58
N GLN A 107 4.78 -15.11 -17.43
CA GLN A 107 4.19 -15.92 -18.51
C GLN A 107 2.70 -15.59 -18.72
N VAL A 108 2.00 -15.11 -17.68
CA VAL A 108 0.57 -14.83 -17.73
C VAL A 108 0.33 -13.31 -17.75
N PRO A 109 -0.50 -12.79 -18.68
CA PRO A 109 -0.93 -11.39 -18.66
C PRO A 109 -1.52 -11.01 -17.31
N ARG A 110 -1.14 -9.84 -16.79
CA ARG A 110 -1.70 -9.33 -15.53
C ARG A 110 -3.18 -9.02 -15.66
N ASP A 111 -3.97 -9.46 -14.68
CA ASP A 111 -5.38 -9.14 -14.61
C ASP A 111 -5.58 -7.63 -14.45
N GLY A 112 -6.39 -7.06 -15.34
CA GLY A 112 -6.83 -5.67 -15.26
C GLY A 112 -8.18 -5.58 -14.56
N VAL A 113 -8.49 -4.41 -14.00
CA VAL A 113 -9.82 -4.14 -13.43
C VAL A 113 -10.90 -4.29 -14.52
N PRO A 114 -11.96 -5.11 -14.30
CA PRO A 114 -13.05 -5.24 -15.26
C PRO A 114 -13.71 -3.88 -15.53
N ASP A 115 -13.99 -3.57 -16.79
CA ASP A 115 -14.46 -2.23 -17.18
C ASP A 115 -15.77 -1.84 -16.48
N ALA A 116 -16.66 -2.81 -16.26
CA ALA A 116 -17.91 -2.62 -15.51
C ALA A 116 -17.71 -2.20 -14.05
N ARG A 117 -16.59 -2.58 -13.42
CA ARG A 117 -16.27 -2.25 -12.02
C ARG A 117 -15.28 -1.10 -11.88
N LEU A 118 -14.81 -0.53 -12.99
CA LEU A 118 -13.77 0.50 -12.97
C LEU A 118 -14.19 1.75 -12.18
N LYS A 119 -15.40 2.28 -12.43
CA LYS A 119 -15.90 3.48 -11.74
C LYS A 119 -15.97 3.28 -10.22
N LEU A 120 -16.49 2.14 -9.79
CA LEU A 120 -16.58 1.78 -8.37
C LEU A 120 -15.19 1.65 -7.74
N THR A 121 -14.25 1.01 -8.46
CA THR A 121 -12.86 0.84 -8.01
C THR A 121 -12.14 2.19 -7.87
N MET A 122 -12.26 3.06 -8.87
CA MET A 122 -11.67 4.40 -8.85
C MET A 122 -12.25 5.27 -7.74
N LEU A 123 -13.57 5.17 -7.52
CA LEU A 123 -14.24 5.87 -6.43
C LEU A 123 -13.73 5.38 -5.07
N GLY A 124 -13.56 4.07 -4.89
CA GLY A 124 -12.97 3.49 -3.68
C GLY A 124 -11.56 4.01 -3.41
N ILE A 125 -10.69 4.06 -4.43
CA ILE A 125 -9.33 4.63 -4.32
C ILE A 125 -9.40 6.10 -3.91
N PHE A 126 -10.30 6.89 -4.50
CA PHE A 126 -10.48 8.30 -4.16
C PHE A 126 -10.92 8.51 -2.71
N PHE A 127 -11.90 7.73 -2.22
CA PHE A 127 -12.36 7.78 -0.84
C PHE A 127 -11.23 7.43 0.14
N VAL A 128 -10.47 6.37 -0.16
CA VAL A 128 -9.33 5.95 0.68
C VAL A 128 -8.19 6.98 0.66
N ALA A 129 -7.92 7.60 -0.48
CA ALA A 129 -6.81 8.56 -0.61
C ALA A 129 -7.15 9.96 -0.08
N THR A 130 -8.43 10.35 -0.06
CA THR A 130 -8.83 11.74 0.22
C THR A 130 -9.74 11.83 1.45
N VAL A 131 -10.90 11.18 1.39
CA VAL A 131 -11.91 11.28 2.45
C VAL A 131 -11.40 10.71 3.77
N ARG A 132 -10.65 9.61 3.72
CA ARG A 132 -9.99 9.04 4.90
C ARG A 132 -9.12 10.06 5.63
N LEU A 133 -8.23 10.74 4.92
CA LEU A 133 -7.27 11.66 5.53
C LEU A 133 -7.97 12.91 6.08
N LEU A 134 -8.96 13.43 5.36
CA LEU A 134 -9.77 14.55 5.82
C LEU A 134 -10.57 14.17 7.09
N PHE A 135 -11.18 12.99 7.13
CA PHE A 135 -11.93 12.51 8.28
C PHE A 135 -11.03 12.28 9.49
N CYS A 136 -9.84 11.70 9.30
CA CYS A 136 -8.89 11.53 10.39
C CYS A 136 -8.37 12.89 10.91
N CYS A 137 -8.13 13.87 10.04
CA CYS A 137 -7.81 15.22 10.48
C CYS A 137 -8.98 15.85 11.25
N PHE A 138 -10.22 15.67 10.79
CA PHE A 138 -11.40 16.19 11.47
C PHE A 138 -11.52 15.69 12.92
N ILE A 139 -11.22 14.41 13.17
CA ILE A 139 -11.35 13.80 14.50
C ILE A 139 -10.12 14.10 15.38
N ALA A 140 -8.92 13.92 14.85
CA ALA A 140 -7.72 13.78 15.68
C ALA A 140 -6.73 14.94 15.57
N TYR A 141 -6.93 15.87 14.64
CA TYR A 141 -5.99 16.98 14.47
C TYR A 141 -6.20 18.06 15.53
N ASN A 142 -5.18 18.23 16.38
CA ASN A 142 -5.11 19.33 17.32
C ASN A 142 -4.04 20.34 16.89
N ARG A 143 -4.46 21.54 16.48
CA ARG A 143 -3.55 22.61 16.01
C ARG A 143 -2.67 23.22 17.11
N PHE A 144 -2.98 22.94 18.38
CA PHE A 144 -2.24 23.43 19.54
C PHE A 144 -1.28 22.39 20.12
N GLU A 145 -1.36 21.15 19.64
CA GLU A 145 -0.44 20.10 20.03
C GLU A 145 0.90 20.27 19.30
N THR A 146 2.00 20.03 20.01
CA THR A 146 3.34 20.14 19.43
C THR A 146 3.81 18.79 18.91
N LEU A 147 4.60 18.81 17.84
CA LEU A 147 5.22 17.60 17.32
C LEU A 147 6.18 17.04 18.38
N TYR A 148 5.91 15.82 18.84
CA TYR A 148 6.85 15.05 19.65
C TYR A 148 7.24 13.77 18.90
N ILE A 149 8.53 13.45 18.96
CA ILE A 149 9.05 12.17 18.46
C ILE A 149 9.37 11.33 19.69
N THR A 150 8.65 10.24 19.87
CA THR A 150 8.96 9.28 20.93
C THR A 150 10.14 8.39 20.52
N PRO A 151 11.09 8.09 21.41
CA PRO A 151 12.12 7.07 21.16
C PRO A 151 11.53 5.70 20.79
N TRP A 152 10.28 5.44 21.19
CA TRP A 152 9.53 4.22 20.90
C TRP A 152 8.85 4.23 19.53
N LEU A 153 9.14 5.22 18.66
CA LEU A 153 8.46 5.36 17.38
C LEU A 153 8.55 4.07 16.54
N SER A 154 9.72 3.45 16.45
CA SER A 154 9.89 2.20 15.70
C SER A 154 9.05 1.05 16.27
N VAL A 155 8.95 0.95 17.60
CA VAL A 155 8.11 -0.06 18.28
C VAL A 155 6.63 0.23 18.02
N HIS A 156 6.20 1.48 18.12
CA HIS A 156 4.83 1.88 17.81
C HIS A 156 4.50 1.57 16.35
N MET A 157 5.40 1.85 15.40
CA MET A 157 5.21 1.52 13.99
C MET A 157 5.10 0.02 13.76
N PHE A 158 5.94 -0.79 14.42
CA PHE A 158 5.89 -2.24 14.34
C PHE A 158 4.54 -2.76 14.84
N VAL A 159 4.17 -2.44 16.08
CA VAL A 159 2.91 -2.89 16.71
C VAL A 159 1.70 -2.40 15.93
N TYR A 160 1.71 -1.14 15.50
CA TYR A 160 0.68 -0.57 14.64
C TYR A 160 0.50 -1.39 13.37
N THR A 161 1.60 -1.74 12.70
CA THR A 161 1.54 -2.51 11.45
C THR A 161 0.92 -3.88 11.69
N ILE A 162 1.27 -4.55 12.80
CA ILE A 162 0.67 -5.84 13.18
C ILE A 162 -0.83 -5.71 13.46
N ILE A 163 -1.26 -4.67 14.19
CA ILE A 163 -2.68 -4.45 14.50
C ILE A 163 -3.46 -4.16 13.22
N VAL A 164 -2.95 -3.29 12.35
CA VAL A 164 -3.60 -2.99 11.07
C VAL A 164 -3.66 -4.25 10.19
N ASP A 165 -2.60 -5.03 10.15
CA ASP A 165 -2.54 -6.30 9.44
C ASP A 165 -3.59 -7.31 9.95
N PHE A 166 -3.78 -7.40 11.26
CA PHE A 166 -4.84 -8.21 11.87
C PHE A 166 -6.24 -7.77 11.44
N TRP A 167 -6.52 -6.46 11.47
CA TRP A 167 -7.81 -5.95 11.03
C TRP A 167 -8.02 -6.18 9.53
N PHE A 168 -6.98 -6.05 8.71
CA PHE A 168 -7.03 -6.42 7.29
C PHE A 168 -7.24 -7.92 7.07
N TYR A 169 -6.62 -8.78 7.89
CA TYR A 169 -6.83 -10.23 7.88
C TYR A 169 -8.29 -10.57 8.10
N ILE A 170 -8.89 -10.07 9.18
CA ILE A 170 -10.30 -10.30 9.51
C ILE A 170 -11.20 -9.69 8.44
N TYR A 171 -10.95 -8.44 8.05
CA TYR A 171 -11.72 -7.73 7.04
C TYR A 171 -11.78 -8.50 5.72
N HIS A 172 -10.61 -8.83 5.18
CA HIS A 172 -10.48 -9.48 3.89
C HIS A 172 -11.16 -10.85 3.89
N ARG A 173 -11.02 -11.59 5.00
CA ARG A 173 -11.73 -12.85 5.20
C ARG A 173 -13.24 -12.66 5.27
N ALA A 174 -13.71 -11.69 6.05
CA ALA A 174 -15.13 -11.38 6.18
C ALA A 174 -15.76 -11.00 4.83
N MET A 175 -15.04 -10.29 3.96
CA MET A 175 -15.53 -9.99 2.60
C MET A 175 -15.72 -11.22 1.71
N HIS A 176 -15.15 -12.36 2.06
CA HIS A 176 -15.41 -13.63 1.35
C HIS A 176 -16.55 -14.43 1.98
N GLU A 177 -16.94 -14.12 3.21
CA GLU A 177 -17.89 -14.91 4.02
C GLU A 177 -19.23 -14.18 4.27
N ILE A 178 -19.27 -12.85 4.20
CA ILE A 178 -20.43 -11.99 4.51
C ILE A 178 -20.77 -11.08 3.32
N ASP A 179 -22.05 -10.77 3.10
CA ASP A 179 -22.52 -9.90 2.01
C ASP A 179 -21.76 -8.56 1.92
N GLU A 180 -21.34 -8.22 0.70
CA GLU A 180 -20.33 -7.19 0.37
C GLU A 180 -20.62 -5.81 0.99
N VAL A 181 -21.90 -5.44 1.16
CA VAL A 181 -22.32 -4.11 1.59
C VAL A 181 -22.00 -3.83 3.06
N ILE A 182 -22.09 -4.84 3.95
CA ILE A 182 -21.83 -4.67 5.38
C ILE A 182 -20.32 -4.56 5.65
N GLY A 183 -19.52 -5.36 4.93
CA GLY A 183 -18.06 -5.35 5.04
C GLY A 183 -17.43 -4.02 4.60
N ILE A 184 -17.95 -3.40 3.54
CA ILE A 184 -17.40 -2.16 2.95
C ILE A 184 -17.51 -0.93 3.88
N LEU A 185 -18.50 -0.88 4.77
CA LEU A 185 -18.79 0.33 5.56
C LEU A 185 -18.25 0.28 7.00
N ILE A 186 -18.40 -0.85 7.69
CA ILE A 186 -18.11 -0.92 9.14
C ILE A 186 -16.63 -1.19 9.43
N ILE A 187 -16.00 -2.07 8.65
CA ILE A 187 -14.67 -2.56 8.98
C ILE A 187 -13.56 -1.58 8.53
N PRO A 188 -13.66 -0.91 7.37
CA PRO A 188 -12.80 0.24 7.08
C PRO A 188 -12.95 1.35 8.11
N LEU A 189 -14.15 1.56 8.69
CA LEU A 189 -14.39 2.52 9.78
C LEU A 189 -13.65 2.15 11.08
N LEU A 190 -13.58 0.86 11.43
CA LEU A 190 -12.76 0.40 12.55
C LEU A 190 -11.25 0.54 12.25
N ALA A 191 -10.83 0.28 11.01
CA ALA A 191 -9.47 0.63 10.55
C ALA A 191 -9.25 2.16 10.47
N TYR A 192 -10.30 2.98 10.39
CA TYR A 192 -10.24 4.46 10.39
C TYR A 192 -10.08 5.07 11.79
N LEU A 193 -10.28 4.31 12.87
CA LEU A 193 -9.92 4.74 14.24
C LEU A 193 -8.41 4.74 14.47
N VAL A 194 -7.65 4.26 13.49
CA VAL A 194 -6.20 4.14 13.55
C VAL A 194 -5.56 5.36 12.87
N TYR A 195 -4.96 6.23 13.70
CA TYR A 195 -4.47 7.57 13.38
C TYR A 195 -3.54 7.65 12.15
N PRO A 196 -3.69 8.65 11.26
CA PRO A 196 -2.79 8.88 10.13
C PRO A 196 -1.43 9.34 10.64
N SER A 197 -0.53 8.37 10.75
CA SER A 197 0.86 8.55 11.16
C SER A 197 1.79 8.19 10.01
N ILE A 198 3.11 8.34 10.20
CA ILE A 198 4.14 7.80 9.31
C ILE A 198 3.84 6.33 8.95
N SER A 199 3.29 5.55 9.89
CA SER A 199 2.88 4.16 9.66
C SER A 199 1.88 4.00 8.51
N SER A 200 0.95 4.94 8.33
CA SER A 200 -0.04 4.89 7.23
C SER A 200 0.62 4.94 5.85
N VAL A 201 1.69 5.73 5.70
CA VAL A 201 2.48 5.83 4.47
C VAL A 201 3.21 4.51 4.21
N TYR A 202 3.72 3.85 5.25
CA TYR A 202 4.33 2.52 5.16
C TYR A 202 3.33 1.42 4.82
N THR A 203 2.14 1.46 5.40
CA THR A 203 1.04 0.54 5.04
C THR A 203 0.67 0.71 3.57
N THR A 204 0.49 1.95 3.11
CA THR A 204 0.20 2.22 1.69
C THR A 204 1.34 1.80 0.77
N TYR A 205 2.61 2.03 1.16
CA TYR A 205 3.76 1.54 0.41
C TYR A 205 3.67 0.03 0.20
N THR A 206 3.45 -0.72 1.28
CA THR A 206 3.37 -2.19 1.28
C THR A 206 2.22 -2.69 0.40
N GLU A 207 1.05 -2.06 0.54
CA GLU A 207 -0.14 -2.40 -0.26
C GLU A 207 0.13 -2.21 -1.75
N VAL A 208 0.66 -1.05 -2.16
CA VAL A 208 0.92 -0.73 -3.57
C VAL A 208 2.03 -1.62 -4.15
N VAL A 209 3.08 -1.94 -3.37
CA VAL A 209 4.10 -2.93 -3.76
C VAL A 209 3.45 -4.29 -4.01
N GLY A 210 2.58 -4.75 -3.12
CA GLY A 210 1.86 -6.02 -3.25
C GLY A 210 0.96 -6.09 -4.49
N HIS A 211 0.32 -4.98 -4.87
CA HIS A 211 -0.46 -4.89 -6.11
C HIS A 211 0.38 -4.76 -7.38
N SER A 212 1.67 -4.43 -7.26
CA SER A 212 2.51 -4.15 -8.42
C SER A 212 2.93 -5.38 -9.19
N GLY A 213 3.00 -6.54 -8.52
CA GLY A 213 3.53 -7.78 -9.09
C GLY A 213 4.99 -7.68 -9.53
N VAL A 214 5.75 -6.64 -9.15
CA VAL A 214 7.15 -6.47 -9.57
C VAL A 214 7.99 -7.64 -9.07
N ARG A 215 8.82 -8.22 -9.96
CA ARG A 215 9.68 -9.38 -9.67
C ARG A 215 10.93 -9.00 -8.85
N LEU A 216 10.71 -8.57 -7.62
CA LEU A 216 11.74 -8.22 -6.65
C LEU A 216 11.38 -8.83 -5.30
N TYR A 217 12.35 -9.41 -4.59
CA TYR A 217 12.11 -9.80 -3.21
C TYR A 217 12.00 -8.53 -2.36
N GLN A 218 10.77 -8.16 -1.99
CA GLN A 218 10.47 -7.01 -1.16
C GLN A 218 9.63 -7.45 0.02
N GLN A 219 10.21 -7.43 1.22
CA GLN A 219 9.48 -7.61 2.47
C GLN A 219 8.91 -6.28 2.95
N GLN A 220 7.87 -6.34 3.78
CA GLN A 220 7.36 -5.19 4.53
C GLN A 220 8.52 -4.58 5.35
N PRO A 221 8.84 -3.28 5.21
CA PRO A 221 10.10 -2.73 5.72
C PRO A 221 10.15 -2.56 7.25
N VAL A 222 9.02 -2.46 7.92
CA VAL A 222 8.91 -2.25 9.38
C VAL A 222 8.93 -3.58 10.14
N THR A 223 8.20 -4.58 9.67
CA THR A 223 7.99 -5.87 10.34
C THR A 223 8.82 -6.99 9.74
N GLY A 224 9.11 -6.95 8.43
CA GLY A 224 9.83 -7.98 7.69
C GLY A 224 11.18 -8.38 8.32
N PRO A 225 12.09 -7.43 8.63
CA PRO A 225 13.38 -7.75 9.26
C PRO A 225 13.27 -8.58 10.55
N ILE A 226 12.18 -8.40 11.30
CA ILE A 226 11.94 -9.10 12.57
C ILE A 226 11.18 -10.41 12.34
N LEU A 227 10.20 -10.42 11.44
CA LEU A 227 9.31 -11.56 11.23
C LEU A 227 9.87 -12.62 10.25
N ARG A 228 10.76 -12.23 9.34
CA ARG A 228 11.32 -13.12 8.32
C ARG A 228 12.07 -14.32 8.90
N PRO A 229 12.93 -14.17 9.93
CA PRO A 229 13.59 -15.33 10.56
C PRO A 229 12.60 -16.38 11.08
N PHE A 230 11.37 -15.98 11.38
CA PHE A 230 10.29 -16.87 11.82
C PHE A 230 9.39 -17.33 10.67
N GLY A 231 9.68 -16.96 9.43
CA GLY A 231 8.85 -17.17 8.24
C GLY A 231 7.45 -16.57 8.37
N MET A 232 7.33 -15.47 9.11
CA MET A 232 6.08 -14.76 9.42
C MET A 232 5.98 -13.42 8.67
N ASP A 233 6.98 -13.05 7.88
CA ASP A 233 7.00 -11.82 7.12
C ASP A 233 5.91 -11.77 6.03
N MET A 234 5.63 -10.55 5.58
CA MET A 234 4.86 -10.29 4.37
C MET A 234 5.84 -9.86 3.28
N ALA A 235 5.84 -10.56 2.16
CA ALA A 235 6.58 -10.22 0.96
C ALA A 235 5.63 -9.85 -0.18
N GLY A 236 6.14 -9.13 -1.18
CA GLY A 236 5.33 -8.66 -2.31
C GLY A 236 4.54 -9.77 -3.01
N GLU A 237 5.10 -10.99 -3.10
CA GLU A 237 4.41 -12.13 -3.71
C GLU A 237 3.20 -12.60 -2.89
N ASP A 238 3.18 -12.45 -1.57
CA ASP A 238 2.04 -12.88 -0.76
C ASP A 238 0.77 -12.19 -1.25
N HIS A 239 0.80 -10.86 -1.39
CA HIS A 239 -0.30 -10.11 -1.98
C HIS A 239 -0.51 -10.49 -3.45
N ASP A 240 0.55 -10.64 -4.23
CA ASP A 240 0.42 -10.96 -5.66
C ASP A 240 -0.32 -12.28 -5.92
N LEU A 241 -0.14 -13.28 -5.05
CA LEU A 241 -0.84 -14.57 -5.12
C LEU A 241 -2.36 -14.45 -4.95
N HIS A 242 -2.85 -13.41 -4.26
CA HIS A 242 -4.29 -13.09 -4.21
C HIS A 242 -4.82 -12.72 -5.59
N HIS A 243 -4.06 -11.97 -6.38
CA HIS A 243 -4.46 -11.62 -7.75
C HIS A 243 -4.36 -12.82 -8.68
N ARG A 244 -3.33 -13.68 -8.57
CA ARG A 244 -3.17 -14.86 -9.45
C ARG A 244 -4.19 -15.96 -9.19
N ASN A 245 -4.55 -16.21 -7.93
CA ASN A 245 -5.39 -17.35 -7.56
C ASN A 245 -6.89 -16.99 -7.44
N GLY A 246 -7.25 -15.75 -7.76
CA GLY A 246 -8.61 -15.24 -7.79
C GLY A 246 -9.10 -14.67 -6.45
N TRP A 247 -10.05 -13.75 -6.57
CA TRP A 247 -10.55 -12.91 -5.47
C TRP A 247 -11.12 -13.65 -4.26
N ARG A 248 -11.47 -14.95 -4.37
CA ARG A 248 -12.05 -15.74 -3.26
C ARG A 248 -11.00 -16.40 -2.36
N LYS A 249 -9.71 -16.32 -2.69
CA LYS A 249 -8.62 -16.87 -1.89
C LYS A 249 -7.82 -15.74 -1.24
N SER A 250 -7.57 -15.85 0.05
CA SER A 250 -7.02 -14.78 0.88
C SER A 250 -5.50 -14.91 1.01
N PHE A 251 -4.74 -13.92 0.52
CA PHE A 251 -3.26 -13.89 0.61
C PHE A 251 -2.72 -12.49 0.99
N LYS A 252 -3.48 -11.68 1.72
CA LYS A 252 -3.26 -10.21 1.74
C LYS A 252 -2.53 -9.64 2.98
N TYR A 253 -1.83 -10.45 3.75
CA TYR A 253 -1.37 -10.07 5.10
C TYR A 253 -0.08 -10.78 5.49
N THR A 254 0.53 -10.36 6.61
CA THR A 254 1.62 -11.11 7.22
C THR A 254 1.22 -12.55 7.48
N ARG A 255 2.18 -13.46 7.36
CA ARG A 255 1.95 -14.89 7.60
C ARG A 255 1.80 -15.23 9.08
N ILE A 256 1.82 -14.23 9.97
CA ILE A 256 1.61 -14.38 11.41
C ILE A 256 0.29 -15.11 11.68
N TRP A 257 -0.81 -14.57 11.15
CA TRP A 257 -2.15 -15.06 11.46
C TRP A 257 -2.40 -16.43 10.86
N ASP A 258 -1.86 -16.72 9.68
CA ASP A 258 -1.95 -18.05 9.10
C ASP A 258 -1.22 -19.11 9.93
N LYS A 259 -0.05 -18.77 10.47
CA LYS A 259 0.70 -19.67 11.37
C LYS A 259 0.01 -19.85 12.72
N LEU A 260 -0.43 -18.75 13.34
CA LEU A 260 -1.07 -18.80 14.66
C LEU A 260 -2.43 -19.51 14.63
N LEU A 261 -3.22 -19.28 13.59
CA LEU A 261 -4.56 -19.85 13.45
C LEU A 261 -4.59 -21.14 12.63
N SER A 262 -3.42 -21.63 12.20
CA SER A 262 -3.28 -22.82 11.34
C SER A 262 -4.17 -22.79 10.10
N THR A 263 -4.37 -21.62 9.50
CA THR A 263 -5.18 -21.50 8.28
C THR A 263 -4.34 -21.93 7.08
N ALA A 264 -4.72 -23.05 6.44
CA ALA A 264 -4.03 -23.69 5.31
C ALA A 264 -4.00 -22.88 3.99
N ARG A 265 -4.17 -21.55 4.06
CA ARG A 265 -4.24 -20.66 2.88
C ARG A 265 -2.92 -19.93 2.59
N ALA A 266 -1.97 -19.90 3.53
CA ALA A 266 -0.57 -19.60 3.22
C ALA A 266 0.08 -20.81 2.51
N GLY A 267 -0.27 -21.03 1.25
CA GLY A 267 0.54 -21.88 0.38
C GLY A 267 2.00 -21.40 0.34
N PRO A 268 2.94 -22.27 -0.07
CA PRO A 268 4.31 -21.82 -0.26
C PRO A 268 4.35 -20.65 -1.25
N ARG A 269 5.29 -19.73 -1.04
CA ARG A 269 5.66 -18.74 -2.06
C ARG A 269 6.06 -19.51 -3.31
N LEU A 270 5.75 -18.98 -4.50
CA LEU A 270 6.09 -19.66 -5.75
C LEU A 270 7.48 -19.23 -6.20
N GLU A 271 7.72 -17.92 -6.23
CA GLU A 271 9.01 -17.39 -6.63
C GLU A 271 9.82 -16.88 -5.43
N MET A 272 9.21 -16.22 -4.44
CA MET A 272 9.90 -15.61 -3.30
C MET A 272 10.26 -16.62 -2.20
N VAL A 273 10.80 -17.78 -2.60
CA VAL A 273 11.41 -18.79 -1.72
C VAL A 273 12.90 -18.55 -1.58
N ASP A 274 13.50 -18.86 -0.42
CA ASP A 274 14.89 -18.49 -0.10
C ASP A 274 15.89 -19.02 -1.14
N GLU A 275 15.63 -20.17 -1.76
CA GLU A 275 16.49 -20.79 -2.78
C GLU A 275 16.54 -19.98 -4.08
N ASN A 276 15.44 -19.29 -4.39
CA ASN A 276 15.25 -18.51 -5.61
C ASN A 276 15.57 -17.02 -5.39
N VAL A 277 16.04 -16.61 -4.22
CA VAL A 277 16.47 -15.24 -3.94
C VAL A 277 18.01 -15.12 -4.00
N ASP A 278 18.48 -14.02 -4.56
CA ASP A 278 19.90 -13.63 -4.61
C ASP A 278 20.22 -12.71 -3.42
N TRP A 279 20.67 -13.31 -2.32
CA TRP A 279 20.84 -12.69 -0.99
C TRP A 279 22.04 -11.74 -0.87
#